data_AF-F9RX09-F1
#
_entry.id   AF-F9RX09-F1
#
_cell.length_a   1.000
_cell.length_b   1.000
_cell.length_c   1.000
_cell.angle_alpha   90.00
_cell.angle_beta   90.00
_cell.angle_gamma   90.00
#
_symmetry.space_group_name_H-M   'P 1'
#
loop_
_entity.id
_entity.type
_entity.pdbx_description
1 polymer ?
#
loop_
_entity_poly.entity_id
_entity_poly.type
_entity_poly.pdbx_seq_one_letter_code
_entity_poly.pdbx_strand_id
1 'polypeptide(L)'
;MTWLRKIAVSWLLLLFVLPVCAKDLQAIYQSHLQALPVGSYEQDGYLFIITEARCVDAKKHAGTMESKKAEAKFYALLAQQTQARNVRFAPHSMLPKALATEAQRQLIGQYASPTKVPFQKVADIRLPECTQRQVRAITLTSFAKQPKIISAEQVEKKMGLVLASLVNNQRYSALADMFSEPQFVSLFELFSLLSNPQQSQWQSPSETKKVRNLYDLNGVLAEVAEKQGLVFANVLSTNKAASEALYQNADALFKQGLSADLIEESLSLAININPQHAPSWKLISSLFRVVSPNEATYAAKQYFLYSGGDFSAWVYLFKALEKNQPEHAKTIKTLMSHVVEYADMTAWEVKQIQG
;
A
#
# COMPACT_ATOMS: atom_id res chain seq x y z
N MET A 1 80.56 40.38 -44.16
CA MET A 1 80.29 39.79 -45.49
C MET A 1 80.44 38.28 -45.30
N THR A 2 79.44 37.43 -45.41
CA THR A 2 78.33 37.35 -46.37
C THR A 2 77.07 36.77 -45.72
N TRP A 3 75.95 37.12 -46.33
CA TRP A 3 74.58 36.95 -45.88
C TRP A 3 73.94 35.69 -46.52
N LEU A 4 72.96 35.10 -45.82
CA LEU A 4 71.85 34.25 -46.31
C LEU A 4 72.10 32.84 -46.87
N ARG A 5 71.54 31.83 -46.15
CA ARG A 5 70.68 30.74 -46.67
C ARG A 5 69.82 30.18 -45.52
N LYS A 6 68.56 30.61 -45.41
CA LYS A 6 67.31 29.84 -45.69
C LYS A 6 67.10 28.62 -44.77
N ILE A 7 66.32 28.74 -43.70
CA ILE A 7 64.85 28.48 -43.56
C ILE A 7 64.53 27.03 -43.16
N ALA A 8 63.88 26.93 -41.99
CA ALA A 8 62.90 25.95 -41.52
C ALA A 8 63.27 24.45 -41.44
N VAL A 9 63.47 23.98 -40.21
CA VAL A 9 62.87 22.72 -39.73
C VAL A 9 62.33 22.96 -38.32
N SER A 10 61.16 23.58 -38.27
CA SER A 10 60.22 23.45 -37.15
C SER A 10 59.41 22.17 -37.38
N TRP A 11 58.92 21.55 -36.32
CA TRP A 11 57.99 20.41 -36.27
C TRP A 11 58.61 19.00 -36.28
N LEU A 12 59.02 18.53 -35.10
CA LEU A 12 58.94 17.10 -34.77
C LEU A 12 58.78 16.88 -33.25
N LEU A 13 57.86 17.63 -32.64
CA LEU A 13 57.21 17.24 -31.39
C LEU A 13 55.90 16.58 -31.80
N LEU A 14 56.00 15.30 -32.15
CA LEU A 14 54.87 14.36 -32.20
C LEU A 14 54.35 14.20 -30.77
N LEU A 15 53.51 15.15 -30.38
CA LEU A 15 52.48 15.00 -29.39
C LEU A 15 51.63 13.78 -29.80
N PHE A 16 51.94 12.61 -29.25
CA PHE A 16 50.96 11.54 -29.12
C PHE A 16 49.90 11.99 -28.11
N VAL A 17 49.06 12.95 -28.52
CA VAL A 17 47.72 13.05 -27.98
C VAL A 17 46.99 11.86 -28.59
N LEU A 18 46.91 10.77 -27.82
CA LEU A 18 45.91 9.74 -28.11
C LEU A 18 44.58 10.47 -28.24
N PRO A 19 43.91 10.43 -29.40
CA PRO A 19 42.55 10.91 -29.45
C PRO A 19 41.78 10.00 -28.50
N VAL A 20 41.28 10.56 -27.40
CA VAL A 20 40.20 9.95 -26.66
C VAL A 20 39.04 9.90 -27.66
N CYS A 21 38.96 8.79 -28.40
CA CYS A 21 37.86 8.52 -29.31
C CYS A 21 36.59 8.65 -28.47
N ALA A 22 35.81 9.71 -28.73
CA ALA A 22 34.40 9.67 -28.42
C ALA A 22 33.87 8.42 -29.14
N LYS A 23 33.59 7.34 -28.39
CA LYS A 23 33.07 6.12 -28.99
C LYS A 23 31.78 6.48 -29.70
N ASP A 24 31.70 6.15 -30.98
CA ASP A 24 30.50 6.37 -31.76
C ASP A 24 29.39 5.43 -31.23
N LEU A 25 28.41 6.01 -30.55
CA LEU A 25 27.26 5.29 -30.00
C LEU A 25 26.49 4.53 -31.09
N GLN A 26 26.51 5.04 -32.32
CA GLN A 26 25.89 4.39 -33.46
C GLN A 26 26.64 3.11 -33.84
N ALA A 27 27.98 3.15 -33.86
CA ALA A 27 28.81 1.98 -34.10
C ALA A 27 28.63 0.91 -33.01
N ILE A 28 28.56 1.30 -31.73
CA ILE A 28 28.28 0.37 -30.62
C ILE A 28 26.91 -0.29 -30.80
N TYR A 29 25.88 0.51 -31.12
CA TYR A 29 24.54 0.00 -31.35
C TYR A 29 24.50 -0.99 -32.53
N GLN A 30 25.09 -0.64 -33.67
CA GLN A 30 25.09 -1.49 -34.87
C GLN A 30 25.82 -2.81 -34.67
N SER A 31 26.97 -2.79 -33.98
CA SER A 31 27.79 -3.98 -33.77
C SER A 31 27.27 -4.93 -32.69
N HIS A 32 26.62 -4.41 -31.64
CA HIS A 32 26.29 -5.21 -30.46
C HIS A 32 24.80 -5.34 -30.14
N LEU A 33 23.97 -4.35 -30.51
CA LEU A 33 22.61 -4.21 -29.96
C LEU A 33 21.50 -4.16 -31.01
N GLN A 34 21.84 -4.01 -32.30
CA GLN A 34 20.86 -3.83 -33.37
C GLN A 34 19.88 -5.01 -33.48
N ALA A 35 20.35 -6.23 -33.27
CA ALA A 35 19.55 -7.45 -33.34
C ALA A 35 18.72 -7.74 -32.07
N LEU A 36 18.95 -7.00 -30.97
CA LEU A 36 18.27 -7.25 -29.70
C LEU A 36 16.82 -6.73 -29.71
N PRO A 37 15.90 -7.33 -28.94
CA PRO A 37 14.52 -6.86 -28.85
C PRO A 37 14.42 -5.54 -28.07
N VAL A 38 13.21 -4.97 -28.00
CA VAL A 38 12.86 -3.85 -27.11
C VAL A 38 13.31 -4.14 -25.68
N GLY A 39 13.98 -3.17 -25.05
CA GLY A 39 14.56 -3.38 -23.73
C GLY A 39 15.59 -2.33 -23.33
N SER A 40 16.29 -2.59 -22.22
CA SER A 40 17.38 -1.77 -21.69
C SER A 40 18.65 -2.62 -21.61
N TYR A 41 19.74 -2.16 -22.21
CA TYR A 41 20.99 -2.91 -22.34
C TYR A 41 22.18 -2.05 -21.94
N GLU A 42 23.06 -2.58 -21.10
CA GLU A 42 24.33 -1.93 -20.77
C GLU A 42 25.41 -2.37 -21.74
N GLN A 43 26.09 -1.42 -22.36
CA GLN A 43 27.24 -1.68 -23.23
C GLN A 43 28.21 -0.51 -23.16
N ASP A 44 29.50 -0.81 -22.96
CA ASP A 44 30.59 0.17 -23.07
C ASP A 44 30.44 1.43 -22.20
N GLY A 45 29.85 1.29 -21.01
CA GLY A 45 29.62 2.42 -20.09
C GLY A 45 28.36 3.24 -20.40
N TYR A 46 27.51 2.76 -21.30
CA TYR A 46 26.22 3.37 -21.63
C TYR A 46 25.06 2.40 -21.40
N LEU A 47 23.92 2.95 -21.01
CA LEU A 47 22.63 2.29 -21.02
C LEU A 47 21.90 2.65 -22.33
N PHE A 48 21.68 1.67 -23.19
CA PHE A 48 20.86 1.80 -24.39
C PHE A 48 19.43 1.39 -24.08
N ILE A 49 18.47 2.28 -24.34
CA ILE A 49 17.05 1.98 -24.27
C ILE A 49 16.52 1.87 -25.71
N ILE A 50 16.04 0.68 -26.04
CA ILE A 50 15.48 0.32 -27.34
C ILE A 50 13.97 0.24 -27.20
N THR A 51 13.24 1.03 -27.99
CA THR A 51 11.77 1.05 -27.98
C THR A 51 11.21 0.91 -29.38
N GLU A 52 10.08 0.24 -29.50
CA GLU A 52 9.37 0.07 -30.76
C GLU A 52 7.88 0.46 -30.64
N ALA A 53 7.36 1.05 -31.70
CA ALA A 53 5.94 1.33 -31.88
C ALA A 53 5.52 0.99 -33.31
N ARG A 54 4.49 0.15 -33.46
CA ARG A 54 3.85 -0.07 -34.76
C ARG A 54 3.20 1.23 -35.25
N CYS A 55 3.39 1.54 -36.52
CA CYS A 55 2.70 2.62 -37.20
C CYS A 55 1.19 2.33 -37.20
N VAL A 56 0.38 3.38 -37.07
CA VAL A 56 -1.05 3.30 -37.36
C VAL A 56 -1.27 3.61 -38.86
N ASP A 57 -0.44 4.49 -39.45
CA ASP A 57 -0.49 4.84 -40.88
C ASP A 57 0.89 4.82 -41.56
N ALA A 58 0.92 4.55 -42.88
CA ALA A 58 2.15 4.39 -43.66
C ALA A 58 2.96 5.69 -43.91
N LYS A 59 2.45 6.86 -43.53
CA LYS A 59 3.04 8.17 -43.86
C LYS A 59 4.24 8.53 -42.96
N LYS A 60 5.34 8.95 -43.58
CA LYS A 60 6.55 9.50 -42.92
C LYS A 60 6.19 10.82 -42.24
N HIS A 61 6.53 11.04 -40.97
CA HIS A 61 7.13 12.27 -40.41
C HIS A 61 7.55 12.04 -38.94
N ALA A 62 8.61 12.70 -38.45
CA ALA A 62 8.89 12.78 -37.01
C ALA A 62 7.81 13.64 -36.34
N GLY A 63 7.36 13.28 -35.12
CA GLY A 63 6.30 14.00 -34.40
C GLY A 63 4.87 13.45 -34.57
N THR A 64 4.69 12.32 -35.26
CA THR A 64 3.39 11.63 -35.35
C THR A 64 2.99 10.99 -34.00
N MET A 65 1.73 10.51 -33.90
CA MET A 65 1.24 9.83 -32.70
C MET A 65 2.12 8.65 -32.29
N GLU A 66 2.73 7.97 -33.24
CA GLU A 66 3.55 6.78 -33.02
C GLU A 66 4.95 7.14 -32.52
N SER A 67 5.53 8.23 -33.02
CA SER A 67 6.74 8.81 -32.44
C SER A 67 6.51 9.22 -30.98
N LYS A 68 5.34 9.81 -30.68
CA LYS A 68 4.96 10.16 -29.29
C LYS A 68 4.73 8.92 -28.42
N LYS A 69 4.15 7.84 -28.95
CA LYS A 69 3.99 6.56 -28.24
C LYS A 69 5.33 5.87 -27.96
N ALA A 70 6.25 5.83 -28.93
CA ALA A 70 7.59 5.30 -28.75
C ALA A 70 8.36 6.12 -27.70
N GLU A 71 8.25 7.45 -27.77
CA GLU A 71 8.84 8.37 -26.80
C GLU A 71 8.27 8.19 -25.39
N ALA A 72 6.96 8.00 -25.24
CA ALA A 72 6.34 7.69 -23.95
C ALA A 72 6.87 6.37 -23.36
N LYS A 73 7.03 5.32 -24.19
CA LYS A 73 7.65 4.06 -23.77
C LYS A 73 9.11 4.27 -23.32
N PHE A 74 9.86 5.11 -24.02
CA PHE A 74 11.22 5.45 -23.63
C PHE A 74 11.25 6.11 -22.25
N TYR A 75 10.42 7.13 -22.01
CA TYR A 75 10.39 7.81 -20.70
C TYR A 75 9.95 6.88 -19.58
N ALA A 76 9.04 5.94 -19.84
CA ALA A 76 8.66 4.91 -18.87
C ALA A 76 9.84 4.00 -18.49
N LEU A 77 10.60 3.50 -19.49
CA LEU A 77 11.79 2.69 -19.25
C LEU A 77 12.92 3.48 -18.58
N LEU A 78 13.10 4.75 -18.97
CA LEU A 78 14.07 5.64 -18.33
C LEU A 78 13.73 5.87 -16.86
N ALA A 79 12.45 6.09 -16.54
CA ALA A 79 12.00 6.23 -15.15
C ALA A 79 12.30 4.95 -14.36
N GLN A 80 11.97 3.78 -14.89
CA GLN A 80 12.27 2.50 -14.24
C GLN A 80 13.77 2.30 -13.98
N GLN A 81 14.62 2.59 -14.97
CA GLN A 81 16.08 2.47 -14.85
C GLN A 81 16.66 3.48 -13.85
N THR A 82 16.14 4.70 -13.84
CA THR A 82 16.52 5.73 -12.88
C THR A 82 16.17 5.30 -11.46
N GLN A 83 14.98 4.75 -11.25
CA GLN A 83 14.53 4.25 -9.95
C GLN A 83 15.40 3.08 -9.46
N ALA A 84 15.60 2.05 -10.29
CA ALA A 84 16.39 0.87 -9.93
C ALA A 84 17.85 1.17 -9.59
N ARG A 85 18.39 2.26 -10.14
CA ARG A 85 19.79 2.66 -9.94
C ARG A 85 19.98 3.70 -8.84
N ASN A 86 18.99 4.55 -8.59
CA ASN A 86 19.11 5.63 -7.59
C ASN A 86 18.55 5.25 -6.21
N VAL A 87 17.66 4.26 -6.12
CA VAL A 87 17.04 3.85 -4.86
C VAL A 87 17.19 2.35 -4.69
N ARG A 88 17.75 1.92 -3.57
CA ARG A 88 17.82 0.52 -3.17
C ARG A 88 17.24 0.35 -1.78
N PHE A 89 16.57 -0.76 -1.55
CA PHE A 89 16.06 -1.13 -0.23
C PHE A 89 17.01 -2.12 0.41
N ALA A 90 17.34 -1.90 1.69
CA ALA A 90 17.96 -2.93 2.50
C ALA A 90 17.04 -4.17 2.55
N PRO A 91 17.58 -5.40 2.64
CA PRO A 91 16.76 -6.60 2.80
C PRO A 91 15.82 -6.46 4.01
N HIS A 92 14.55 -6.77 3.79
CA HIS A 92 13.52 -6.78 4.83
C HIS A 92 12.44 -7.81 4.47
N SER A 93 11.63 -8.19 5.45
CA SER A 93 10.55 -9.18 5.30
C SER A 93 9.23 -8.65 5.88
N MET A 94 8.89 -7.41 5.54
CA MET A 94 7.70 -6.75 6.10
C MET A 94 6.41 -7.32 5.52
N LEU A 95 5.40 -7.39 6.38
CA LEU A 95 4.06 -7.84 6.05
C LEU A 95 3.03 -6.77 6.45
N PRO A 96 1.94 -6.60 5.68
CA PRO A 96 1.65 -7.26 4.40
C PRO A 96 2.58 -6.81 3.27
N LYS A 97 2.89 -7.71 2.33
CA LYS A 97 3.78 -7.45 1.18
C LYS A 97 3.23 -6.37 0.27
N ALA A 98 1.91 -6.36 0.07
CA ALA A 98 1.25 -5.34 -0.74
C ALA A 98 1.42 -3.94 -0.13
N LEU A 99 1.25 -3.80 1.18
CA LEU A 99 1.49 -2.55 1.90
C LEU A 99 2.98 -2.14 1.85
N ALA A 100 3.89 -3.09 2.05
CA ALA A 100 5.33 -2.84 1.93
C ALA A 100 5.72 -2.38 0.52
N THR A 101 5.18 -3.02 -0.51
CA THR A 101 5.40 -2.66 -1.93
C THR A 101 4.90 -1.25 -2.23
N GLU A 102 3.72 -0.89 -1.72
CA GLU A 102 3.18 0.47 -1.87
C GLU A 102 4.03 1.51 -1.14
N ALA A 103 4.47 1.22 0.09
CA ALA A 103 5.39 2.09 0.82
C ALA A 103 6.72 2.29 0.07
N GLN A 104 7.30 1.20 -0.46
CA GLN A 104 8.50 1.26 -1.31
C GLN A 104 8.27 2.12 -2.56
N ARG A 105 7.13 1.94 -3.24
CA ARG A 105 6.78 2.74 -4.43
C ARG A 105 6.73 4.24 -4.11
N GLN A 106 6.16 4.63 -2.98
CA GLN A 106 6.13 6.03 -2.56
C GLN A 106 7.51 6.56 -2.13
N LEU A 107 8.33 5.74 -1.46
CA LEU A 107 9.72 6.11 -1.13
C LEU A 107 10.57 6.27 -2.38
N ILE A 108 10.40 5.40 -3.37
CA ILE A 108 11.02 5.57 -4.69
C ILE A 108 10.59 6.92 -5.25
N GLY A 109 9.31 7.26 -5.27
CA GLY A 109 8.84 8.57 -5.76
C GLY A 109 9.42 9.77 -5.02
N GLN A 110 9.68 9.64 -3.71
CA GLN A 110 10.26 10.69 -2.87
C GLN A 110 11.76 10.88 -3.09
N TYR A 111 12.52 9.79 -3.25
CA TYR A 111 13.99 9.81 -3.32
C TYR A 111 14.54 9.67 -4.74
N ALA A 112 13.75 9.19 -5.69
CA ALA A 112 14.04 9.35 -7.09
C ALA A 112 13.92 10.84 -7.40
N SER A 113 15.02 11.57 -7.17
CA SER A 113 15.14 12.93 -7.67
C SER A 113 14.77 12.91 -9.15
N PRO A 114 14.10 13.96 -9.66
CA PRO A 114 14.00 14.22 -11.10
C PRO A 114 15.41 14.56 -11.60
N THR A 115 16.27 13.56 -11.56
CA THR A 115 17.61 13.62 -12.10
C THR A 115 17.35 13.79 -13.58
N LYS A 116 17.65 14.98 -14.12
CA LYS A 116 17.66 15.17 -15.56
C LYS A 116 18.78 14.27 -16.07
N VAL A 117 18.43 13.03 -16.40
CA VAL A 117 19.37 12.06 -16.96
C VAL A 117 19.52 12.43 -18.42
N PRO A 118 20.64 13.06 -18.84
CA PRO A 118 20.84 13.38 -20.24
C PRO A 118 20.93 12.08 -21.04
N PHE A 119 20.24 12.06 -22.18
CA PHE A 119 20.29 10.97 -23.14
C PHE A 119 20.62 11.51 -24.52
N GLN A 120 21.24 10.68 -25.34
CA GLN A 120 21.58 10.97 -26.72
C GLN A 120 20.76 10.06 -27.64
N LYS A 121 20.19 10.63 -28.70
CA LYS A 121 19.50 9.85 -29.73
C LYS A 121 20.55 9.13 -30.57
N VAL A 122 20.47 7.81 -30.64
CA VAL A 122 21.41 6.96 -31.38
C VAL A 122 20.82 6.48 -32.70
N ALA A 123 19.55 6.07 -32.69
CA ALA A 123 18.87 5.60 -33.89
C ALA A 123 17.37 5.91 -33.85
N ASP A 124 16.80 6.09 -35.04
CA ASP A 124 15.37 6.29 -35.27
C ASP A 124 15.03 5.73 -36.65
N ILE A 125 14.79 4.43 -36.70
CA ILE A 125 14.79 3.63 -37.92
C ILE A 125 13.40 2.99 -38.07
N ARG A 126 12.91 2.92 -39.30
CA ARG A 126 11.70 2.17 -39.65
C ARG A 126 12.08 0.73 -40.01
N LEU A 127 11.57 -0.21 -39.25
CA LEU A 127 11.66 -1.65 -39.50
C LEU A 127 10.54 -2.11 -40.46
N PRO A 128 10.63 -3.36 -40.98
CA PRO A 128 9.53 -4.01 -41.69
C PRO A 128 8.21 -3.94 -40.92
N GLU A 129 7.08 -4.12 -41.63
CA GLU A 129 5.71 -4.01 -41.08
C GLU A 129 5.35 -2.63 -40.49
N CYS A 130 6.09 -1.59 -40.87
CA CYS A 130 5.91 -0.25 -40.33
C CYS A 130 6.05 -0.24 -38.80
N THR A 131 7.19 -0.67 -38.29
CA THR A 131 7.52 -0.49 -36.87
C THR A 131 8.60 0.56 -36.74
N GLN A 132 8.32 1.64 -35.99
CA GLN A 132 9.32 2.65 -35.68
C GLN A 132 10.14 2.20 -34.48
N ARG A 133 11.46 2.08 -34.67
CA ARG A 133 12.43 1.71 -33.63
C ARG A 133 13.28 2.91 -33.25
N GLN A 134 13.22 3.30 -31.99
CA GLN A 134 14.01 4.37 -31.41
C GLN A 134 15.02 3.81 -30.43
N VAL A 135 16.24 4.32 -30.51
CA VAL A 135 17.33 3.97 -29.61
C VAL A 135 17.92 5.25 -29.05
N ARG A 136 17.97 5.30 -27.73
CA ARG A 136 18.59 6.40 -26.98
C ARG A 136 19.62 5.79 -26.04
N ALA A 137 20.77 6.44 -25.91
CA ALA A 137 21.84 6.01 -25.02
C ALA A 137 22.04 7.04 -23.91
N ILE A 138 22.37 6.54 -22.73
CA ILE A 138 22.60 7.33 -21.53
C ILE A 138 23.94 6.90 -20.95
N THR A 139 24.83 7.83 -20.66
CA THR A 139 26.08 7.48 -19.96
C THR A 139 25.76 6.94 -18.58
N LEU A 140 26.33 5.81 -18.17
CA LEU A 140 26.03 5.20 -16.87
C LEU A 140 26.43 6.13 -15.69
N THR A 141 27.40 7.02 -15.89
CA THR A 141 27.78 8.05 -14.91
C THR A 141 26.74 9.16 -14.73
N SER A 142 25.73 9.24 -15.61
CA SER A 142 24.60 10.17 -15.48
C SER A 142 23.59 9.73 -14.41
N PHE A 143 23.65 8.47 -13.96
CA PHE A 143 22.91 8.00 -12.80
C PHE A 143 23.69 8.32 -11.51
N ALA A 144 23.01 8.40 -10.37
CA ALA A 144 23.67 8.75 -9.11
C ALA A 144 24.83 7.77 -8.83
N LYS A 145 26.03 8.30 -8.54
CA LYS A 145 27.24 7.50 -8.28
C LYS A 145 27.08 6.52 -7.12
N GLN A 146 26.14 6.79 -6.21
CA GLN A 146 25.76 5.90 -5.11
C GLN A 146 24.24 5.88 -4.98
N PRO A 147 23.60 4.70 -5.04
CA PRO A 147 22.17 4.59 -4.76
C PRO A 147 21.89 5.05 -3.33
N LYS A 148 20.80 5.79 -3.14
CA LYS A 148 20.25 6.00 -1.81
C LYS A 148 19.76 4.65 -1.29
N ILE A 149 20.42 4.15 -0.25
CA ILE A 149 19.97 2.98 0.47
C ILE A 149 18.89 3.42 1.46
N ILE A 150 17.72 2.82 1.33
CA ILE A 150 16.57 2.99 2.23
C ILE A 150 16.58 1.82 3.22
N SER A 151 16.63 2.15 4.51
CA SER A 151 16.63 1.17 5.59
C SER A 151 15.26 0.50 5.76
N ALA A 152 15.23 -0.64 6.47
CA ALA A 152 13.99 -1.30 6.86
C ALA A 152 13.08 -0.34 7.67
N GLU A 153 13.62 0.31 8.70
CA GLU A 153 12.89 1.29 9.53
C GLU A 153 12.20 2.38 8.71
N GLN A 154 12.83 2.89 7.65
CA GLN A 154 12.21 3.87 6.76
C GLN A 154 11.03 3.30 5.96
N VAL A 155 11.08 2.02 5.58
CA VAL A 155 9.96 1.33 4.93
C VAL A 155 8.83 1.12 5.93
N GLU A 156 9.12 0.65 7.14
CA GLU A 156 8.13 0.49 8.23
C GLU A 156 7.41 1.80 8.55
N LYS A 157 8.19 2.87 8.75
CA LYS A 157 7.64 4.21 8.99
C LYS A 157 6.70 4.64 7.87
N LYS A 158 7.08 4.36 6.63
CA LYS A 158 6.25 4.68 5.47
C LYS A 158 5.02 3.78 5.37
N MET A 159 5.12 2.49 5.69
CA MET A 159 3.97 1.59 5.77
C MET A 159 2.93 2.10 6.76
N GLY A 160 3.37 2.53 7.95
CA GLY A 160 2.51 3.15 8.95
C GLY A 160 1.75 4.36 8.40
N LEU A 161 2.46 5.28 7.74
CA LEU A 161 1.86 6.45 7.10
C LEU A 161 0.86 6.09 5.99
N VAL A 162 1.19 5.12 5.14
CA VAL A 162 0.32 4.66 4.05
C VAL A 162 -0.95 4.04 4.63
N LEU A 163 -0.80 3.16 5.62
CA LEU A 163 -1.94 2.50 6.28
C LEU A 163 -2.84 3.53 6.97
N ALA A 164 -2.27 4.45 7.75
CA ALA A 164 -3.02 5.51 8.41
C ALA A 164 -3.79 6.37 7.39
N SER A 165 -3.15 6.74 6.28
CA SER A 165 -3.81 7.47 5.20
C SER A 165 -4.97 6.66 4.60
N LEU A 166 -4.83 5.36 4.36
CA LEU A 166 -5.89 4.56 3.76
C LEU A 166 -7.09 4.37 4.70
N VAL A 167 -6.84 4.14 5.98
CA VAL A 167 -7.88 4.03 7.01
C VAL A 167 -8.62 5.36 7.18
N ASN A 168 -7.90 6.47 7.37
CA ASN A 168 -8.51 7.79 7.56
C ASN A 168 -9.31 8.27 6.35
N ASN A 169 -8.91 7.87 5.14
CA ASN A 169 -9.63 8.16 3.90
C ASN A 169 -10.63 7.05 3.49
N GLN A 170 -10.90 6.09 4.37
CA GLN A 170 -11.88 5.01 4.18
C GLN A 170 -11.72 4.28 2.85
N ARG A 171 -10.47 4.02 2.43
CA ARG A 171 -10.14 3.33 1.17
C ARG A 171 -10.28 1.81 1.32
N TYR A 172 -11.47 1.34 1.71
CA TYR A 172 -11.71 -0.04 2.14
C TYR A 172 -11.37 -1.10 1.09
N SER A 173 -11.67 -0.86 -0.19
CA SER A 173 -11.29 -1.80 -1.26
C SER A 173 -9.78 -1.97 -1.37
N ALA A 174 -9.01 -0.88 -1.29
CA ALA A 174 -7.55 -0.96 -1.31
C ALA A 174 -7.01 -1.64 -0.04
N LEU A 175 -7.62 -1.40 1.12
CA LEU A 175 -7.27 -2.09 2.37
C LEU A 175 -7.53 -3.59 2.28
N ALA A 176 -8.67 -4.02 1.72
CA ALA A 176 -8.97 -5.43 1.49
C ALA A 176 -7.89 -6.07 0.60
N ASP A 177 -7.54 -5.47 -0.53
CA ASP A 177 -6.48 -5.97 -1.42
C ASP A 177 -5.14 -6.11 -0.69
N MET A 178 -4.78 -5.12 0.15
CA MET A 178 -3.55 -5.13 0.94
C MET A 178 -3.48 -6.24 1.98
N PHE A 179 -4.62 -6.71 2.48
CA PHE A 179 -4.72 -7.75 3.51
C PHE A 179 -5.10 -9.13 2.95
N SER A 180 -5.02 -9.34 1.64
CA SER A 180 -5.37 -10.61 0.99
C SER A 180 -4.50 -11.83 1.40
N GLU A 181 -3.39 -11.63 2.09
CA GLU A 181 -2.55 -12.72 2.58
C GLU A 181 -3.22 -13.48 3.77
N PRO A 182 -3.09 -14.82 3.87
CA PRO A 182 -3.85 -15.63 4.83
C PRO A 182 -3.74 -15.20 6.29
N GLN A 183 -2.58 -14.71 6.72
CA GLN A 183 -2.36 -14.26 8.09
C GLN A 183 -3.14 -12.98 8.48
N PHE A 184 -3.76 -12.30 7.52
CA PHE A 184 -4.59 -11.11 7.72
C PHE A 184 -6.07 -11.36 7.40
N VAL A 185 -6.52 -12.61 7.34
CA VAL A 185 -7.89 -12.97 6.92
C VAL A 185 -8.99 -12.18 7.64
N SER A 186 -8.86 -11.94 8.95
CA SER A 186 -9.86 -11.17 9.70
C SER A 186 -9.98 -9.72 9.23
N LEU A 187 -8.85 -9.06 8.90
CA LEU A 187 -8.86 -7.71 8.35
C LEU A 187 -9.37 -7.72 6.90
N PHE A 188 -8.97 -8.72 6.10
CA PHE A 188 -9.47 -8.91 4.74
C PHE A 188 -11.00 -9.02 4.70
N GLU A 189 -11.59 -9.89 5.53
CA GLU A 189 -13.04 -10.08 5.60
C GLU A 189 -13.77 -8.80 6.00
N LEU A 190 -13.26 -8.10 7.03
CA LEU A 190 -13.87 -6.87 7.53
C LEU A 190 -13.79 -5.72 6.50
N PHE A 191 -12.63 -5.53 5.85
CA PHE A 191 -12.50 -4.49 4.83
C PHE A 191 -13.22 -4.83 3.54
N SER A 192 -13.30 -6.11 3.16
CA SER A 192 -14.15 -6.57 2.06
C SER A 192 -15.61 -6.22 2.34
N LEU A 193 -16.09 -6.50 3.54
CA LEU A 193 -17.45 -6.18 3.95
C LEU A 193 -17.72 -4.67 4.03
N LEU A 194 -16.79 -3.87 4.58
CA LEU A 194 -16.88 -2.40 4.58
C LEU A 194 -16.88 -1.81 3.15
N SER A 195 -16.17 -2.44 2.21
CA SER A 195 -16.13 -2.01 0.81
C SER A 195 -17.42 -2.32 0.05
N ASN A 196 -18.17 -3.33 0.48
CA ASN A 196 -19.46 -3.71 -0.08
C ASN A 196 -20.47 -4.13 1.00
N PRO A 197 -21.05 -3.17 1.75
CA PRO A 197 -21.93 -3.48 2.87
C PRO A 197 -23.17 -4.28 2.53
N GLN A 198 -23.61 -4.25 1.26
CA GLN A 198 -24.80 -4.95 0.79
C GLN A 198 -24.63 -6.48 0.75
N GLN A 199 -23.39 -6.97 0.75
CA GLN A 199 -23.10 -8.41 0.63
C GLN A 199 -23.50 -9.20 1.89
N SER A 200 -23.53 -8.57 3.06
CA SER A 200 -23.91 -9.22 4.31
C SER A 200 -24.72 -8.26 5.16
N GLN A 201 -25.99 -8.11 4.81
CA GLN A 201 -26.97 -7.38 5.61
C GLN A 201 -27.99 -8.33 6.19
N TRP A 202 -28.41 -8.02 7.40
CA TRP A 202 -29.53 -8.67 8.05
C TRP A 202 -30.40 -7.63 8.74
N GLN A 203 -31.70 -7.88 8.78
CA GLN A 203 -32.67 -6.98 9.40
C GLN A 203 -33.64 -7.77 10.29
N SER A 204 -33.83 -7.28 11.50
CA SER A 204 -34.84 -7.77 12.44
C SER A 204 -36.18 -7.06 12.29
N PRO A 205 -37.32 -7.77 12.41
CA PRO A 205 -37.44 -9.21 12.63
C PRO A 205 -37.25 -10.01 11.33
N SER A 206 -36.53 -11.13 11.40
CA SER A 206 -36.47 -12.14 10.33
C SER A 206 -37.29 -13.38 10.72
N GLU A 207 -37.61 -14.24 9.75
CA GLU A 207 -38.49 -15.41 9.93
C GLU A 207 -37.97 -16.44 10.95
N THR A 208 -36.69 -16.35 11.35
CA THR A 208 -36.05 -17.26 12.31
C THR A 208 -35.65 -16.51 13.60
N LYS A 209 -36.54 -16.51 14.60
CA LYS A 209 -36.22 -16.04 15.95
C LYS A 209 -35.36 -17.06 16.69
N LYS A 210 -34.03 -17.02 16.51
CA LYS A 210 -33.13 -17.46 17.57
C LYS A 210 -32.81 -16.23 18.41
N VAL A 211 -33.24 -16.24 19.66
CA VAL A 211 -32.98 -15.19 20.64
C VAL A 211 -31.89 -15.73 21.57
N ARG A 212 -30.77 -15.01 21.74
CA ARG A 212 -29.65 -15.47 22.59
C ARG A 212 -30.05 -15.56 24.07
N ASN A 213 -30.74 -14.53 24.57
CA ASN A 213 -31.22 -14.43 25.95
C ASN A 213 -32.44 -13.49 26.02
N LEU A 214 -33.05 -13.32 27.19
CA LEU A 214 -34.24 -12.47 27.39
C LEU A 214 -34.04 -11.00 26.96
N TYR A 215 -32.79 -10.54 26.82
CA TYR A 215 -32.41 -9.18 26.47
C TYR A 215 -32.03 -9.03 24.99
N ASP A 216 -31.99 -10.12 24.24
CA ASP A 216 -31.78 -10.16 22.79
C ASP A 216 -33.10 -10.07 22.02
N LEU A 217 -33.91 -9.07 22.37
CA LEU A 217 -35.32 -8.94 21.96
C LEU A 217 -35.55 -9.00 20.45
N ASN A 218 -34.60 -8.47 19.68
CA ASN A 218 -34.62 -8.42 18.23
C ASN A 218 -33.74 -9.51 17.59
N GLY A 219 -33.10 -10.39 18.36
CA GLY A 219 -32.24 -11.47 17.86
C GLY A 219 -30.91 -10.98 17.28
N VAL A 220 -30.51 -9.74 17.57
CA VAL A 220 -29.31 -9.12 16.98
C VAL A 220 -28.05 -9.85 17.41
N LEU A 221 -27.92 -10.19 18.69
CA LEU A 221 -26.74 -10.88 19.21
C LEU A 221 -26.68 -12.32 18.71
N ALA A 222 -27.83 -13.01 18.64
CA ALA A 222 -27.90 -14.35 18.08
C ALA A 222 -27.47 -14.39 16.61
N GLU A 223 -27.98 -13.47 15.78
CA GLU A 223 -27.58 -13.38 14.37
C GLU A 223 -26.09 -13.07 14.23
N VAL A 224 -25.60 -12.08 14.98
CA VAL A 224 -24.17 -11.73 14.98
C VAL A 224 -23.31 -12.92 15.37
N ALA A 225 -23.72 -13.73 16.33
CA ALA A 225 -23.02 -14.95 16.69
C ALA A 225 -23.06 -16.01 15.59
N GLU A 226 -24.22 -16.22 14.95
CA GLU A 226 -24.39 -17.15 13.83
C GLU A 226 -23.51 -16.77 12.63
N LYS A 227 -23.42 -15.47 12.33
CA LYS A 227 -22.56 -14.91 11.27
C LYS A 227 -21.14 -14.59 11.74
N GLN A 228 -20.75 -15.02 12.94
CA GLN A 228 -19.41 -14.83 13.51
C GLN A 228 -18.90 -13.37 13.46
N GLY A 229 -19.81 -12.41 13.64
CA GLY A 229 -19.54 -10.98 13.61
C GLY A 229 -19.43 -10.34 12.21
N LEU A 230 -19.64 -11.10 11.12
CA LEU A 230 -19.47 -10.63 9.74
C LEU A 230 -20.81 -10.31 9.06
N VAL A 231 -21.59 -9.43 9.68
CA VAL A 231 -22.89 -9.00 9.18
C VAL A 231 -23.18 -7.57 9.61
N PHE A 232 -23.81 -6.77 8.76
CA PHE A 232 -24.43 -5.52 9.17
C PHE A 232 -25.84 -5.82 9.67
N ALA A 233 -25.96 -5.97 11.00
CA ALA A 233 -27.24 -6.14 11.66
C ALA A 233 -28.03 -4.82 11.68
N ASN A 234 -29.33 -4.89 11.40
CA ASN A 234 -30.23 -3.75 11.44
C ASN A 234 -31.53 -4.14 12.13
N VAL A 235 -32.26 -3.15 12.62
CA VAL A 235 -33.61 -3.31 13.16
C VAL A 235 -34.55 -2.33 12.47
N LEU A 236 -35.81 -2.72 12.25
CA LEU A 236 -36.78 -1.88 11.55
C LEU A 236 -37.00 -0.51 12.23
N SER A 237 -36.98 -0.48 13.57
CA SER A 237 -37.19 0.74 14.35
C SER A 237 -36.06 0.91 15.34
N THR A 238 -35.24 1.95 15.14
CA THR A 238 -34.15 2.30 16.05
C THR A 238 -34.60 3.36 17.03
N ASN A 239 -34.32 3.17 18.33
CA ASN A 239 -34.47 4.21 19.34
C ASN A 239 -33.08 4.62 19.87
N LYS A 240 -32.45 5.57 19.18
CA LYS A 240 -31.09 6.03 19.50
C LYS A 240 -30.98 6.58 20.93
N ALA A 241 -31.97 7.31 21.41
CA ALA A 241 -31.97 7.90 22.75
C ALA A 241 -32.03 6.82 23.85
N ALA A 242 -32.90 5.80 23.69
CA ALA A 242 -32.97 4.70 24.62
C ALA A 242 -31.70 3.84 24.62
N SER A 243 -31.13 3.58 23.43
CA SER A 243 -29.85 2.86 23.31
C SER A 243 -28.72 3.60 24.01
N GLU A 244 -28.63 4.92 23.83
CA GLU A 244 -27.61 5.75 24.49
C GLU A 244 -27.79 5.77 26.01
N ALA A 245 -29.01 5.89 26.52
CA ALA A 245 -29.28 5.86 27.97
C ALA A 245 -28.86 4.52 28.61
N LEU A 246 -29.15 3.41 27.94
CA LEU A 246 -28.73 2.07 28.38
C LEU A 246 -27.21 1.91 28.33
N TYR A 247 -26.56 2.41 27.28
CA TYR A 247 -25.10 2.43 27.17
C TYR A 247 -24.45 3.25 28.30
N GLN A 248 -24.95 4.45 28.60
CA GLN A 248 -24.43 5.29 29.67
C GLN A 248 -24.52 4.62 31.05
N ASN A 249 -25.62 3.91 31.31
CA ASN A 249 -25.76 3.12 32.53
C ASN A 249 -24.71 2.00 32.60
N ALA A 250 -24.55 1.24 31.50
CA ALA A 250 -23.55 0.17 31.42
C ALA A 250 -22.12 0.69 31.58
N ASP A 251 -21.78 1.82 30.95
CA ASP A 251 -20.46 2.45 31.06
C ASP A 251 -20.18 2.94 32.48
N ALA A 252 -21.18 3.51 33.17
CA ALA A 252 -21.06 3.89 34.57
C ALA A 252 -20.78 2.68 35.48
N LEU A 253 -21.52 1.57 35.30
CA LEU A 253 -21.30 0.32 36.04
C LEU A 253 -19.92 -0.28 35.75
N PHE A 254 -19.51 -0.29 34.48
CA PHE A 254 -18.20 -0.80 34.06
C PHE A 254 -17.05 -0.02 34.70
N LYS A 255 -17.13 1.32 34.70
CA LYS A 255 -16.13 2.19 35.35
C LYS A 255 -16.06 2.00 36.86
N GLN A 256 -17.17 1.64 37.49
CA GLN A 256 -17.23 1.35 38.93
C GLN A 256 -16.84 -0.09 39.28
N GLY A 257 -16.61 -0.95 38.28
CA GLY A 257 -16.27 -2.37 38.50
C GLY A 257 -17.44 -3.17 39.08
N LEU A 258 -18.68 -2.77 38.79
CA LEU A 258 -19.90 -3.39 39.32
C LEU A 258 -20.46 -4.47 38.37
N SER A 259 -21.43 -5.25 38.88
CA SER A 259 -22.07 -6.43 38.27
C SER A 259 -21.93 -6.60 36.75
N ALA A 260 -21.13 -7.59 36.34
CA ALA A 260 -20.94 -7.99 34.94
C ALA A 260 -22.27 -8.32 34.24
N ASP A 261 -23.19 -8.97 34.95
CA ASP A 261 -24.50 -9.35 34.41
C ASP A 261 -25.32 -8.11 34.05
N LEU A 262 -25.41 -7.11 34.93
CA LEU A 262 -26.17 -5.88 34.66
C LEU A 262 -25.57 -5.05 33.50
N ILE A 263 -24.24 -5.09 33.36
CA ILE A 263 -23.54 -4.47 32.23
C ILE A 263 -23.92 -5.20 30.94
N GLU A 264 -23.87 -6.55 30.93
CA GLU A 264 -24.26 -7.34 29.77
C GLU A 264 -25.73 -7.08 29.39
N GLU A 265 -26.65 -7.14 30.34
CA GLU A 265 -28.08 -6.91 30.11
C GLU A 265 -28.33 -5.54 29.46
N SER A 266 -27.76 -4.48 30.05
CA SER A 266 -27.91 -3.12 29.55
C SER A 266 -27.34 -2.96 28.14
N LEU A 267 -26.16 -3.55 27.87
CA LEU A 267 -25.54 -3.51 26.55
C LEU A 267 -26.30 -4.35 25.52
N SER A 268 -26.79 -5.53 25.90
CA SER A 268 -27.62 -6.39 25.05
C SER A 268 -28.88 -5.66 24.58
N LEU A 269 -29.58 -4.98 25.49
CA LEU A 269 -30.73 -4.15 25.15
C LEU A 269 -30.34 -2.96 24.27
N ALA A 270 -29.26 -2.24 24.61
CA ALA A 270 -28.79 -1.10 23.84
C ALA A 270 -28.50 -1.47 22.37
N ILE A 271 -27.82 -2.60 22.17
CA ILE A 271 -27.48 -3.16 20.85
C ILE A 271 -28.74 -3.62 20.12
N ASN A 272 -29.66 -4.29 20.81
CA ASN A 272 -30.89 -4.76 20.19
C ASN A 272 -31.80 -3.62 19.74
N ILE A 273 -31.76 -2.48 20.41
CA ILE A 273 -32.54 -1.29 20.05
C ILE A 273 -31.84 -0.47 18.95
N ASN A 274 -30.51 -0.47 18.92
CA ASN A 274 -29.72 0.24 17.91
C ASN A 274 -28.41 -0.52 17.64
N PRO A 275 -28.40 -1.48 16.69
CA PRO A 275 -27.19 -2.24 16.37
C PRO A 275 -26.06 -1.37 15.81
N GLN A 276 -26.37 -0.17 15.29
CA GLN A 276 -25.37 0.75 14.76
C GLN A 276 -24.64 1.54 15.87
N HIS A 277 -24.99 1.32 17.15
CA HIS A 277 -24.33 1.97 18.28
C HIS A 277 -22.96 1.37 18.58
N ALA A 278 -21.93 1.85 17.87
CA ALA A 278 -20.54 1.37 17.99
C ALA A 278 -19.99 1.36 19.44
N PRO A 279 -20.26 2.36 20.31
CA PRO A 279 -19.79 2.33 21.70
C PRO A 279 -20.30 1.13 22.51
N SER A 280 -21.54 0.68 22.28
CA SER A 280 -22.07 -0.51 22.95
C SER A 280 -21.31 -1.77 22.56
N TRP A 281 -20.96 -1.92 21.27
CA TRP A 281 -20.14 -3.04 20.80
C TRP A 281 -18.71 -3.00 21.37
N LYS A 282 -18.11 -1.81 21.46
CA LYS A 282 -16.79 -1.60 22.08
C LYS A 282 -16.79 -2.08 23.53
N LEU A 283 -17.80 -1.70 24.32
CA LEU A 283 -17.89 -2.05 25.73
C LEU A 283 -18.23 -3.53 25.95
N ILE A 284 -19.20 -4.08 25.20
CA ILE A 284 -19.60 -5.49 25.37
C ILE A 284 -18.48 -6.44 24.95
N SER A 285 -17.69 -6.09 23.93
CA SER A 285 -16.48 -6.84 23.55
C SER A 285 -15.49 -6.90 24.71
N SER A 286 -15.29 -5.78 25.43
CA SER A 286 -14.38 -5.74 26.58
C SER A 286 -14.82 -6.65 27.71
N LEU A 287 -16.13 -6.67 28.01
CA LEU A 287 -16.73 -7.56 28.99
C LEU A 287 -16.55 -9.04 28.58
N PHE A 288 -16.90 -9.35 27.33
CA PHE A 288 -16.83 -10.71 26.80
C PHE A 288 -15.43 -11.29 26.71
N ARG A 289 -14.36 -10.47 26.61
CA ARG A 289 -12.99 -11.01 26.67
C ARG A 289 -12.73 -11.86 27.91
N VAL A 290 -13.39 -11.54 29.02
CA VAL A 290 -13.26 -12.27 30.29
C VAL A 290 -14.20 -13.47 30.33
N VAL A 291 -15.45 -13.30 29.93
CA VAL A 291 -16.53 -14.29 30.16
C VAL A 291 -16.83 -15.19 28.95
N SER A 292 -16.70 -14.70 27.72
CA SER A 292 -17.04 -15.42 26.48
C SER A 292 -16.12 -14.99 25.32
N PRO A 293 -14.93 -15.60 25.16
CA PRO A 293 -13.92 -15.16 24.20
C PRO A 293 -14.37 -15.18 22.73
N ASN A 294 -15.23 -16.14 22.37
CA ASN A 294 -15.81 -16.21 21.02
C ASN A 294 -16.70 -14.99 20.75
N GLU A 295 -17.58 -14.67 21.70
CA GLU A 295 -18.47 -13.52 21.58
C GLU A 295 -17.71 -12.19 21.64
N ALA A 296 -16.61 -12.13 22.38
CA ALA A 296 -15.71 -10.98 22.38
C ALA A 296 -15.21 -10.66 20.97
N THR A 297 -14.84 -11.71 20.22
CA THR A 297 -14.39 -11.59 18.82
C THR A 297 -15.52 -11.10 17.92
N TYR A 298 -16.72 -11.64 18.07
CA TYR A 298 -17.88 -11.23 17.26
C TYR A 298 -18.27 -9.78 17.54
N ALA A 299 -18.31 -9.38 18.82
CA ALA A 299 -18.57 -8.00 19.22
C ALA A 299 -17.47 -7.03 18.75
N ALA A 300 -16.19 -7.44 18.78
CA ALA A 300 -15.10 -6.61 18.26
C ALA A 300 -15.20 -6.39 16.75
N LYS A 301 -15.59 -7.42 15.99
CA LYS A 301 -15.89 -7.30 14.55
C LYS A 301 -17.06 -6.34 14.30
N GLN A 302 -18.12 -6.41 15.08
CA GLN A 302 -19.23 -5.45 14.96
C GLN A 302 -18.79 -4.01 15.30
N TYR A 303 -18.00 -3.81 16.35
CA TYR A 303 -17.41 -2.51 16.65
C TYR A 303 -16.58 -2.00 15.47
N PHE A 304 -15.78 -2.87 14.85
CA PHE A 304 -15.01 -2.55 13.64
C PHE A 304 -15.89 -2.09 12.48
N LEU A 305 -16.99 -2.79 12.20
CA LEU A 305 -17.90 -2.42 11.12
C LEU A 305 -18.59 -1.07 11.37
N TYR A 306 -19.11 -0.83 12.58
CA TYR A 306 -19.87 0.40 12.86
C TYR A 306 -19.01 1.62 13.24
N SER A 307 -17.74 1.44 13.57
CA SER A 307 -16.77 2.54 13.69
C SER A 307 -16.13 2.95 12.36
N GLY A 308 -16.36 2.18 11.29
CA GLY A 308 -15.66 2.37 10.01
C GLY A 308 -14.21 1.87 10.03
N GLY A 309 -13.89 0.93 10.92
CA GLY A 309 -12.56 0.32 11.01
C GLY A 309 -11.49 1.29 11.50
N ASP A 310 -11.85 2.22 12.39
CA ASP A 310 -10.90 3.13 13.03
C ASP A 310 -9.83 2.36 13.82
N PHE A 311 -8.69 3.00 14.11
CA PHE A 311 -7.59 2.31 14.77
C PHE A 311 -7.90 1.85 16.20
N SER A 312 -8.89 2.44 16.88
CA SER A 312 -9.39 1.92 18.16
C SER A 312 -10.04 0.54 17.95
N ALA A 313 -10.84 0.35 16.91
CA ALA A 313 -11.44 -0.94 16.59
C ALA A 313 -10.42 -2.04 16.29
N TRP A 314 -9.27 -1.69 15.70
CA TRP A 314 -8.18 -2.65 15.50
C TRP A 314 -7.59 -3.14 16.83
N VAL A 315 -7.45 -2.24 17.81
CA VAL A 315 -6.99 -2.60 19.15
C VAL A 315 -7.94 -3.59 19.81
N TYR A 316 -9.23 -3.28 19.76
CA TYR A 316 -10.25 -4.17 20.34
C TYR A 316 -10.32 -5.51 19.61
N LEU A 317 -10.18 -5.51 18.28
CA LEU A 317 -10.13 -6.74 17.49
C LEU A 317 -8.95 -7.63 17.88
N PHE A 318 -7.71 -7.13 17.91
CA PHE A 318 -6.59 -7.99 18.25
C PHE A 318 -6.68 -8.48 19.70
N LYS A 319 -7.12 -7.64 20.64
CA LYS A 319 -7.33 -8.05 22.03
C LYS A 319 -8.39 -9.13 22.18
N ALA A 320 -9.45 -9.10 21.38
CA ALA A 320 -10.46 -10.15 21.39
C ALA A 320 -9.97 -11.46 20.77
N LEU A 321 -9.06 -11.38 19.79
CA LEU A 321 -8.48 -12.54 19.11
C LEU A 321 -7.41 -13.27 19.95
N GLU A 322 -6.79 -12.63 20.95
CA GLU A 322 -5.66 -13.19 21.73
C GLU A 322 -5.89 -14.62 22.25
N LYS A 323 -7.12 -14.96 22.67
CA LYS A 323 -7.42 -16.28 23.24
C LYS A 323 -7.71 -17.35 22.18
N ASN A 324 -8.37 -16.99 21.09
CA ASN A 324 -8.87 -17.96 20.10
C ASN A 324 -8.03 -18.02 18.81
N GLN A 325 -7.37 -16.92 18.46
CA GLN A 325 -6.58 -16.75 17.23
C GLN A 325 -5.31 -15.91 17.53
N PRO A 326 -4.41 -16.41 18.39
CA PRO A 326 -3.26 -15.63 18.89
C PRO A 326 -2.31 -15.16 17.77
N GLU A 327 -2.14 -15.95 16.71
CA GLU A 327 -1.28 -15.55 15.57
C GLU A 327 -1.86 -14.37 14.79
N HIS A 328 -3.19 -14.34 14.58
CA HIS A 328 -3.86 -13.19 13.96
C HIS A 328 -3.78 -11.96 14.88
N ALA A 329 -4.00 -12.14 16.19
CA ALA A 329 -3.86 -11.07 17.16
C ALA A 329 -2.45 -10.45 17.14
N LYS A 330 -1.41 -11.28 17.16
CA LYS A 330 -0.01 -10.86 17.10
C LYS A 330 0.32 -10.12 15.80
N THR A 331 -0.20 -10.61 14.68
CA THR A 331 -0.02 -9.99 13.36
C THR A 331 -0.63 -8.60 13.30
N ILE A 332 -1.88 -8.44 13.75
CA ILE A 332 -2.55 -7.13 13.83
C ILE A 332 -1.81 -6.21 14.81
N LYS A 333 -1.43 -6.69 16.01
CA LYS A 333 -0.67 -5.91 16.99
C LYS A 333 0.66 -5.40 16.41
N THR A 334 1.38 -6.23 15.67
CA THR A 334 2.65 -5.85 15.03
C THR A 334 2.42 -4.73 14.04
N LEU A 335 1.40 -4.84 13.19
CA LEU A 335 1.03 -3.78 12.25
C LEU A 335 0.64 -2.48 12.98
N MET A 336 -0.07 -2.60 14.11
CA MET A 336 -0.45 -1.46 14.95
C MET A 336 0.75 -0.72 15.55
N SER A 337 1.87 -1.41 15.79
CA SER A 337 3.10 -0.78 16.29
C SER A 337 3.69 0.25 15.31
N HIS A 338 3.41 0.11 14.00
CA HIS A 338 3.89 1.03 12.98
C HIS A 338 2.98 2.25 12.76
N VAL A 339 1.73 2.21 13.23
CA VAL A 339 0.75 3.30 13.05
C VAL A 339 0.52 4.15 14.29
N VAL A 340 1.00 3.72 15.47
CA VAL A 340 0.71 4.36 16.76
C VAL A 340 1.06 5.86 16.79
N GLU A 341 2.10 6.28 16.07
CA GLU A 341 2.51 7.69 15.97
C GLU A 341 1.64 8.54 15.03
N TYR A 342 0.76 7.91 14.25
CA TYR A 342 -0.05 8.56 13.20
C TYR A 342 -1.55 8.47 13.45
N ALA A 343 -1.95 7.87 14.57
CA ALA A 343 -3.33 7.60 14.92
C ALA A 343 -3.68 8.29 16.24
N ASP A 344 -4.90 8.79 16.33
CA ASP A 344 -5.44 9.26 17.61
C ASP A 344 -5.83 8.04 18.46
N MET A 345 -5.15 7.87 19.60
CA MET A 345 -5.28 6.72 20.47
C MET A 345 -5.23 7.13 21.93
N THR A 346 -6.01 6.44 22.75
CA THR A 346 -5.96 6.57 24.20
C THR A 346 -4.68 5.96 24.77
N ALA A 347 -4.29 6.40 25.98
CA ALA A 347 -3.14 5.81 26.68
C ALA A 347 -3.29 4.29 26.91
N TRP A 348 -4.53 3.81 27.10
CA TRP A 348 -4.79 2.37 27.23
C TRP A 348 -4.52 1.62 25.92
N GLU A 349 -4.98 2.15 24.79
CA GLU A 349 -4.74 1.57 23.45
C GLU A 349 -3.25 1.52 23.12
N VAL A 350 -2.51 2.61 23.36
CA VAL A 350 -1.06 2.66 23.17
C VAL A 350 -0.35 1.60 24.02
N LYS A 351 -0.73 1.47 25.29
CA LYS A 351 -0.20 0.43 26.18
C LYS A 351 -0.46 -0.98 25.64
N GLN A 352 -1.63 -1.26 25.08
CA GLN A 352 -1.92 -2.58 24.51
C GLN A 352 -1.01 -2.93 23.32
N ILE A 353 -0.62 -1.92 22.54
CA ILE A 353 0.25 -2.08 21.36
C ILE A 353 1.72 -2.24 21.78
N GLN A 354 2.20 -1.40 22.70
CA GLN A 354 3.62 -1.32 23.05
C GLN A 354 4.06 -2.26 24.18
N GLY A 355 3.14 -2.72 25.04
CA GLY A 355 3.43 -3.57 26.20
C GLY A 355 3.46 -2.79 27.51
#